data_AF-A0A2E0CZW8-F1
#
_entry.id   AF-A0A2E0CZW8-F1
#
_cell.length_a   1.000
_cell.length_b   1.000
_cell.length_c   1.000
_cell.angle_alpha   90.00
_cell.angle_beta   90.00
_cell.angle_gamma   90.00
#
_symmetry.space_group_name_H-M   'P 1'
#
loop_
_entity.id
_entity.type
_entity.pdbx_description
1 polymer ?
#
loop_
_entity_poly.entity_id
_entity_poly.type
_entity_poly.pdbx_seq_one_letter_code
_entity_poly.pdbx_strand_id
1 'polypeptide(L)'
;MDDNPNRHLELAKWYNSKGLYDEAISEYREVIRLYPESTQNLSRAEYNNLSSAHYHLALMYTKKGWWEFALDAAESSFQLQPNNDSHELVDLIKKQIRLNQPSDPS
;
A
#
# COMPACT_ATOMS: atom_id res chain seq x y z
N MET A 1 -20.56 14.56 -6.25
CA MET A 1 -19.46 14.21 -7.16
C MET A 1 -19.18 12.76 -6.90
N ASP A 2 -19.26 11.91 -7.92
CA ASP A 2 -19.09 10.48 -7.73
C ASP A 2 -17.63 10.19 -7.40
N ASP A 3 -17.43 9.72 -6.18
CA ASP A 3 -16.15 9.34 -5.62
C ASP A 3 -15.61 8.13 -6.40
N ASN A 4 -14.47 8.30 -7.07
CA ASN A 4 -13.99 7.33 -8.07
C ASN A 4 -12.58 6.84 -7.71
N PRO A 5 -12.40 5.52 -7.45
CA PRO A 5 -11.11 4.94 -7.11
C PRO A 5 -9.98 5.32 -8.07
N ASN A 6 -10.25 5.42 -9.38
CA ASN A 6 -9.25 5.79 -10.38
C ASN A 6 -8.74 7.22 -10.18
N ARG A 7 -9.62 8.16 -9.84
CA ARG A 7 -9.24 9.56 -9.64
C ARG A 7 -8.36 9.71 -8.40
N HIS A 8 -8.77 9.07 -7.30
CA HIS A 8 -7.97 9.01 -6.08
C HIS A 8 -6.61 8.35 -6.34
N LEU A 9 -6.56 7.26 -7.11
CA LEU A 9 -5.31 6.57 -7.43
C LEU A 9 -4.34 7.45 -8.21
N GLU A 10 -4.82 8.15 -9.24
CA GLU A 10 -3.99 9.05 -10.04
C GLU A 10 -3.52 10.27 -9.23
N LEU A 11 -4.40 10.82 -8.38
CA LEU A 11 -4.04 11.92 -7.49
C LEU A 11 -3.00 11.49 -6.44
N ALA A 12 -3.13 10.30 -5.87
CA ALA A 12 -2.17 9.72 -4.94
C ALA A 12 -0.78 9.57 -5.58
N LYS A 13 -0.72 9.04 -6.81
CA LYS A 13 0.53 8.93 -7.58
C LYS A 13 1.14 10.30 -7.87
N TRP A 14 0.30 11.29 -8.18
CA TRP A 14 0.76 12.66 -8.40
C TRP A 14 1.37 13.26 -7.12
N TYR A 15 0.69 13.18 -5.98
CA TYR A 15 1.23 13.63 -4.70
C TYR A 15 2.54 12.91 -4.34
N ASN A 16 2.59 11.59 -4.52
CA ASN A 16 3.81 10.81 -4.31
C ASN A 16 4.97 11.31 -5.19
N SER A 17 4.72 11.60 -6.47
CA SER A 17 5.74 12.16 -7.37
C SER A 17 6.28 13.53 -6.94
N LYS A 18 5.53 14.24 -6.09
CA LYS A 18 5.92 15.53 -5.48
C LYS A 18 6.56 15.38 -4.11
N GLY A 19 6.68 14.16 -3.58
CA GLY A 19 7.14 13.91 -2.21
C GLY A 19 6.12 14.28 -1.13
N LEU A 20 4.88 14.55 -1.52
CA LEU A 20 3.77 14.90 -0.64
C LEU A 20 3.16 13.60 -0.09
N TYR A 21 3.88 12.97 0.84
CA TYR A 21 3.58 11.61 1.29
C TYR A 21 2.28 11.52 2.11
N ASP A 22 1.97 12.53 2.92
CA ASP A 22 0.79 12.50 3.77
C ASP A 22 -0.50 12.64 2.93
N GLU A 23 -0.47 13.50 1.90
CA GLU A 23 -1.53 13.63 0.91
C GLU A 23 -1.65 12.35 0.06
N ALA A 24 -0.53 11.79 -0.41
CA ALA A 24 -0.55 10.52 -1.14
C ALA A 24 -1.18 9.38 -0.32
N ILE A 25 -0.83 9.28 0.97
CA ILE A 25 -1.41 8.31 1.91
C ILE A 25 -2.93 8.49 2.00
N SER A 26 -3.39 9.74 2.16
CA SER A 26 -4.83 10.03 2.23
C SER A 26 -5.55 9.52 0.99
N GLU A 27 -5.03 9.84 -0.19
CA GLU A 27 -5.66 9.45 -1.46
C GLU A 27 -5.62 7.94 -1.71
N TYR A 28 -4.51 7.24 -1.39
CA TYR A 28 -4.47 5.77 -1.50
C TYR A 28 -5.47 5.09 -0.57
N ARG A 29 -5.70 5.64 0.63
CA ARG A 29 -6.71 5.11 1.56
C ARG A 29 -8.13 5.30 1.05
N GLU A 30 -8.42 6.38 0.33
CA GLU A 30 -9.71 6.56 -0.33
C GLU A 30 -9.94 5.54 -1.45
N VAL A 31 -8.92 5.21 -2.24
CA VAL A 31 -9.01 4.10 -3.22
C VAL A 31 -9.46 2.81 -2.54
N ILE A 32 -8.80 2.45 -1.44
CA ILE A 32 -9.10 1.22 -0.68
C ILE A 32 -10.52 1.29 -0.09
N ARG A 33 -10.92 2.44 0.48
CA ARG A 33 -12.26 2.64 1.09
C ARG A 33 -13.40 2.49 0.08
N LEU A 34 -13.16 2.88 -1.17
CA LEU A 34 -14.18 2.88 -2.22
C LEU A 34 -14.42 1.52 -2.85
N TYR A 35 -13.48 0.59 -2.70
CA TYR A 35 -13.70 -0.79 -3.13
C TYR A 35 -14.55 -1.55 -2.10
N PRO A 36 -15.44 -2.46 -2.56
CA PRO A 36 -16.19 -3.34 -1.66
C PRO A 36 -15.24 -4.19 -0.83
N GLU A 37 -15.66 -4.50 0.40
CA GLU A 37 -14.93 -5.39 1.32
C GLU A 37 -14.70 -6.78 0.71
N SER A 38 -15.65 -7.27 -0.10
CA SER A 38 -15.50 -8.51 -0.86
C SER A 38 -14.93 -8.24 -2.24
N THR A 39 -13.76 -8.82 -2.51
CA THR A 39 -13.08 -8.69 -3.80
C THR A 39 -13.65 -9.60 -4.89
N GLN A 40 -14.58 -10.50 -4.56
CA GLN A 40 -15.07 -11.55 -5.48
C GLN A 40 -15.66 -11.01 -6.80
N ASN A 41 -16.24 -9.81 -6.76
CA ASN A 41 -16.90 -9.18 -7.91
C ASN A 41 -16.07 -8.09 -8.59
N LEU A 42 -14.83 -7.88 -8.15
CA LEU A 42 -13.96 -6.89 -8.79
C LEU A 42 -13.56 -7.37 -10.18
N SER A 43 -13.67 -6.47 -11.15
CA SER A 43 -13.02 -6.65 -12.44
C SER A 43 -11.50 -6.69 -12.28
N ARG A 44 -10.80 -7.21 -13.28
CA ARG A 44 -9.33 -7.22 -13.29
C ARG A 44 -8.73 -5.82 -13.13
N ALA A 45 -9.35 -4.79 -13.70
CA ALA A 45 -8.87 -3.41 -13.58
C ALA A 45 -8.99 -2.92 -12.13
N GLU A 46 -10.11 -3.22 -11.47
CA GLU A 46 -10.33 -2.84 -10.08
C GLU A 46 -9.41 -3.60 -9.12
N TYR A 47 -9.17 -4.89 -9.36
CA TYR A 47 -8.14 -5.65 -8.65
C TYR A 47 -6.76 -5.02 -8.77
N ASN A 48 -6.35 -4.63 -9.98
CA ASN A 48 -5.05 -3.99 -10.21
C ASN A 48 -4.96 -2.65 -9.48
N ASN A 49 -6.03 -1.86 -9.46
CA ASN A 49 -6.06 -0.58 -8.77
C ASN A 49 -5.98 -0.74 -7.25
N LEU A 50 -6.76 -1.67 -6.69
CA LEU A 50 -6.76 -1.96 -5.26
C LEU A 50 -5.37 -2.48 -4.83
N SER A 51 -4.80 -3.42 -5.57
CA SER A 51 -3.43 -3.91 -5.30
C SER A 51 -2.39 -2.79 -5.43
N SER A 52 -2.50 -1.94 -6.45
CA SER A 52 -1.59 -0.79 -6.64
C SER A 52 -1.71 0.23 -5.51
N ALA A 53 -2.91 0.48 -5.00
CA ALA A 53 -3.13 1.37 -3.86
C ALA A 53 -2.46 0.82 -2.61
N HIS A 54 -2.65 -0.46 -2.28
CA HIS A 54 -1.96 -1.11 -1.17
C HIS A 54 -0.43 -1.09 -1.32
N TYR A 55 0.08 -1.39 -2.53
CA TYR A 55 1.53 -1.40 -2.81
C TYR A 55 2.15 -0.03 -2.57
N HIS A 56 1.57 1.02 -3.15
CA HIS A 56 2.10 2.37 -2.99
C HIS A 56 1.88 2.93 -1.58
N LEU A 57 0.77 2.58 -0.92
CA LEU A 57 0.54 2.92 0.48
C LEU A 57 1.63 2.33 1.38
N ALA A 58 2.02 1.08 1.15
CA ALA A 58 3.14 0.46 1.83
C ALA A 58 4.43 1.25 1.63
N LEU A 59 4.74 1.64 0.38
CA LEU A 59 5.90 2.50 0.10
C LEU A 59 5.83 3.83 0.87
N MET A 60 4.67 4.50 0.93
CA MET A 60 4.54 5.76 1.66
C MET A 60 4.77 5.57 3.16
N TYR A 61 4.23 4.50 3.74
CA TYR A 61 4.50 4.15 5.13
C TYR A 61 5.97 3.82 5.38
N THR A 62 6.67 3.17 4.44
CA THR A 62 8.15 2.99 4.57
C THR A 62 8.89 4.33 4.60
N LYS A 63 8.48 5.32 3.78
CA LYS A 63 9.08 6.66 3.78
C LYS A 63 8.85 7.42 5.08
N LYS A 64 7.77 7.11 5.81
CA LYS A 64 7.45 7.68 7.12
C LYS A 64 8.09 6.92 8.29
N GLY A 65 8.70 5.75 8.02
CA GLY A 65 9.21 4.85 9.06
C GLY A 65 8.11 4.12 9.83
N TRP A 66 6.90 4.05 9.29
CA TRP A 66 5.74 3.41 9.90
C TRP A 66 5.69 1.93 9.50
N TRP A 67 6.67 1.17 9.99
CA TRP A 67 6.99 -0.16 9.47
C TRP A 67 5.86 -1.19 9.62
N GLU A 68 5.13 -1.19 10.74
CA GLU A 68 3.99 -2.11 10.95
C GLU A 68 2.87 -1.84 9.93
N PHE A 69 2.50 -0.57 9.73
CA PHE A 69 1.50 -0.19 8.72
C PHE A 69 1.99 -0.48 7.30
N ALA A 70 3.29 -0.29 7.03
CA ALA A 70 3.88 -0.64 5.75
C ALA A 70 3.78 -2.13 5.46
N LEU A 71 4.00 -2.97 6.49
CA LEU A 71 3.94 -4.42 6.36
C LEU A 71 2.53 -4.89 6.01
N ASP A 72 1.53 -4.44 6.76
CA ASP A 72 0.12 -4.78 6.53
C ASP A 72 -0.33 -4.42 5.10
N ALA A 73 0.03 -3.22 4.64
CA ALA A 73 -0.29 -2.78 3.28
C ALA A 73 0.47 -3.59 2.20
N ALA A 74 1.73 -3.95 2.43
CA ALA A 74 2.51 -4.75 1.48
C ALA A 74 1.96 -6.19 1.38
N GLU A 75 1.61 -6.80 2.51
CA GLU A 75 0.99 -8.13 2.55
C GLU A 75 -0.38 -8.13 1.86
N SER A 76 -1.19 -7.10 2.08
CA SER A 76 -2.47 -6.92 1.37
C SER A 76 -2.26 -6.85 -0.15
N SER A 77 -1.28 -6.08 -0.62
CA SER A 77 -0.94 -6.00 -2.05
C SER A 77 -0.52 -7.35 -2.62
N PHE A 78 0.35 -8.09 -1.91
CA PHE A 78 0.80 -9.42 -2.30
C PHE A 78 -0.35 -10.43 -2.33
N GLN A 79 -1.27 -10.39 -1.38
CA GLN A 79 -2.44 -11.27 -1.35
C GLN A 79 -3.37 -11.01 -2.55
N LEU A 80 -3.56 -9.75 -2.92
CA LEU A 80 -4.40 -9.37 -4.08
C LEU A 80 -3.74 -9.74 -5.41
N GLN A 81 -2.45 -9.48 -5.55
CA GLN A 81 -1.71 -9.77 -6.77
C GLN A 81 -0.29 -10.23 -6.44
N PRO A 82 -0.09 -11.54 -6.22
CA PRO A 82 1.24 -12.08 -5.95
C PRO A 82 2.17 -11.82 -7.14
N ASN A 83 3.27 -11.12 -6.89
CA ASN A 83 4.33 -10.89 -7.86
C ASN A 83 5.68 -10.65 -7.15
N ASN A 84 6.76 -10.57 -7.91
CA ASN A 84 8.10 -10.40 -7.36
C ASN A 84 8.23 -9.08 -6.59
N ASP A 85 7.72 -7.97 -7.12
CA ASP A 85 7.87 -6.64 -6.51
C ASP A 85 7.21 -6.55 -5.13
N SER A 86 6.00 -7.08 -5.01
CA SER A 86 5.25 -7.13 -3.74
C SER A 86 5.89 -8.10 -2.75
N HIS A 87 6.38 -9.25 -3.23
CA HIS A 87 7.12 -10.20 -2.39
C HIS A 87 8.42 -9.57 -1.83
N GLU A 88 9.23 -8.95 -2.68
CA GLU A 88 10.46 -8.26 -2.27
C GLU A 88 10.16 -7.13 -1.29
N LEU A 89 9.09 -6.36 -1.51
CA LEU A 89 8.69 -5.29 -0.60
C LEU A 89 8.34 -5.82 0.80
N VAL A 90 7.56 -6.90 0.89
CA VAL A 90 7.24 -7.56 2.16
C VAL A 90 8.52 -8.01 2.88
N ASP A 91 9.43 -8.67 2.17
CA ASP A 91 10.69 -9.17 2.75
C ASP A 91 11.58 -8.04 3.27
N LEU A 92 11.70 -6.96 2.50
CA LEU A 92 12.47 -5.77 2.89
C LEU A 92 11.90 -5.12 4.14
N ILE A 93 10.58 -4.95 4.22
CA ILE A 93 9.92 -4.37 5.39
C ILE A 93 10.10 -5.27 6.62
N LYS A 94 9.87 -6.59 6.49
CA LYS A 94 10.10 -7.56 7.58
C LYS A 94 11.55 -7.53 8.07
N LYS A 95 12.52 -7.41 7.16
CA LYS A 95 13.93 -7.26 7.52
C LYS A 95 14.16 -5.97 8.30
N GLN A 96 13.58 -4.85 7.87
CA GLN A 96 13.73 -3.58 8.57
C GLN A 96 13.11 -3.60 9.97
N ILE A 97 11.93 -4.20 10.15
CA ILE A 97 11.29 -4.37 11.47
C ILE A 97 12.22 -5.15 12.41
N ARG A 98 12.79 -6.27 11.95
CA ARG A 98 13.75 -7.06 12.74
C ARG A 98 15.01 -6.28 13.11
N LEU A 99 15.50 -5.41 12.23
CA LEU A 99 16.67 -4.57 12.52
C LEU A 99 16.35 -3.47 13.54
N ASN A 100 15.12 -2.99 13.58
CA ASN A 100 14.67 -1.92 14.46
C ASN A 100 14.21 -2.42 15.84
N GLN A 101 13.90 -3.70 15.98
CA GLN A 101 13.70 -4.36 17.26
C GLN A 101 15.05 -4.92 17.70
N PRO A 102 15.78 -4.28 18.64
CA PRO A 102 16.97 -4.91 19.19
C PRO A 102 16.51 -6.23 19.79
N SER A 103 17.06 -7.33 19.26
CA SER A 103 16.95 -8.63 19.89
C SER A 103 17.32 -8.47 21.36
N ASP A 104 16.38 -8.72 22.26
CA ASP A 104 16.68 -8.92 23.67
C ASP A 104 17.82 -9.95 23.72
N PRO A 105 18.99 -9.61 24.28
CA PRO A 105 20.01 -10.61 24.53
C PRO A 105 19.47 -11.52 25.63
N SER A 106 18.98 -12.70 25.23
CA SER A 106 18.75 -13.84 26.12
C SER A 106 20.01 -14.20 26.90
#